data_AF-A0AAW0DTW2-F1
#
_entry.id   AF-A0AAW0DTW2-F1
#
_cell.length_a   1.000
_cell.length_b   1.000
_cell.length_c   1.000
_cell.angle_alpha   90.00
_cell.angle_beta   90.00
_cell.angle_gamma   90.00
#
_symmetry.space_group_name_H-M   'P 1'
#
loop_
_entity.id
_entity.type
_entity.pdbx_description
1 polymer ?
#
loop_
_entity_poly.entity_id
_entity_poly.type
_entity_poly.pdbx_seq_one_letter_code
_entity_poly.pdbx_strand_id
1 'polypeptide(L)'
;MSVAIASLGIKQHLRRYCNGSFNLVTASQVLNWAVMAFTYIRFYYALKAQGISRDTLPYKGFWQPFCGYYALTGSLIVVLIGGYTVFLDGNWDVPNFLFSYTMVGVVPALFVGWKVYHRTQWRKLEEIDFFERERAIVDRYEEQYVEEVPRTRLGRFWSFIFPS
;
A
#
# COMPACT_ATOMS: atom_id res chain seq x y z
N MET A 1 5.09 25.11 40.96
CA MET A 1 5.75 25.44 39.67
C MET A 1 6.59 24.27 39.10
N SER A 2 7.41 23.57 39.89
CA SER A 2 8.24 22.44 39.39
C SER A 2 7.50 21.25 38.78
N VAL A 3 6.34 20.86 39.30
CA VAL A 3 5.57 19.71 38.78
C VAL A 3 5.01 19.99 37.36
N ALA A 4 4.61 21.24 37.09
CA ALA A 4 4.14 21.64 35.77
C ALA A 4 5.27 21.58 34.72
N ILE A 5 6.49 22.02 35.06
CA ILE A 5 7.66 21.99 34.17
C ILE A 5 8.08 20.54 33.89
N ALA A 6 8.08 19.65 34.90
CA ALA A 6 8.41 18.25 34.71
C ALA A 6 7.40 17.53 33.80
N SER A 7 6.09 17.76 33.98
CA SER A 7 5.06 17.18 33.10
C SER A 7 5.10 17.73 31.68
N LEU A 8 5.48 19.01 31.49
CA LEU A 8 5.72 19.61 30.17
C LEU A 8 6.92 18.98 29.46
N GLY A 9 8.01 18.72 30.18
CA GLY A 9 9.20 18.04 29.64
C GLY A 9 8.87 16.63 29.14
N ILE A 10 8.19 15.81 29.97
CA ILE A 10 7.75 14.46 29.57
C ILE A 10 6.86 14.52 28.32
N LYS A 11 5.91 15.45 28.26
CA LYS A 11 5.05 15.65 27.07
C LYS A 11 5.83 16.07 25.83
N GLN A 12 6.93 16.82 25.94
CA GLN A 12 7.76 17.20 24.80
C GLN A 12 8.60 16.02 24.29
N HIS A 13 9.21 15.24 25.20
CA HIS A 13 9.97 14.05 24.82
C HIS A 13 9.10 12.99 24.16
N LEU A 14 7.92 12.72 24.73
CA LEU A 14 6.97 11.77 24.17
C LEU A 14 6.47 12.22 22.80
N ARG A 15 6.11 13.52 22.64
CA ARG A 15 5.70 14.07 21.33
C ARG A 15 6.79 13.90 20.27
N ARG A 16 8.05 14.15 20.60
CA ARG A 16 9.16 14.02 19.65
C ARG A 16 9.35 12.57 19.21
N TYR A 17 9.27 11.62 20.13
CA TYR A 17 9.38 10.19 19.81
C TYR A 17 8.20 9.69 18.98
N CYS A 18 6.96 9.93 19.42
CA CYS A 18 5.75 9.50 18.73
C CYS A 18 5.65 10.09 17.32
N ASN A 19 5.97 11.37 17.13
CA ASN A 19 5.95 12.00 15.81
C ASN A 19 7.02 11.40 14.89
N GLY A 20 8.21 11.07 15.42
CA GLY A 20 9.26 10.40 14.66
C GLY A 20 8.80 9.03 14.14
N SER A 21 8.24 8.19 15.01
CA SER A 21 7.69 6.88 14.62
C SER A 21 6.52 7.00 13.65
N PHE A 22 5.61 7.95 13.86
CA PHE A 22 4.46 8.16 12.98
C PHE A 22 4.88 8.57 11.57
N ASN A 23 5.80 9.52 11.45
CA ASN A 23 6.33 9.96 10.15
C ASN A 23 6.99 8.80 9.38
N LEU A 24 7.69 7.91 10.07
CA LEU A 24 8.28 6.71 9.47
C LEU A 24 7.23 5.73 8.93
N VAL A 25 6.18 5.48 9.71
CA VAL A 25 5.07 4.60 9.29
C VAL A 25 4.29 5.22 8.12
N THR A 26 4.05 6.53 8.14
CA THR A 26 3.40 7.21 7.01
C THR A 26 4.24 7.10 5.73
N ALA A 27 5.56 7.31 5.83
CA ALA A 27 6.45 7.16 4.68
C ALA A 27 6.43 5.74 4.12
N SER A 28 6.51 4.71 4.98
CA SER A 28 6.46 3.31 4.54
C SER A 28 5.12 2.94 3.92
N GLN A 29 4.01 3.49 4.41
CA GLN A 29 2.68 3.25 3.86
C GLN A 29 2.51 3.82 2.46
N VAL A 30 3.02 5.03 2.19
CA VAL A 30 2.96 5.65 0.85
C VAL A 30 3.78 4.83 -0.15
N LEU A 31 4.94 4.30 0.28
CA LEU A 31 5.77 3.43 -0.54
C LEU A 31 5.06 2.10 -0.85
N ASN A 32 4.35 1.53 0.13
CA ASN A 32 3.53 0.34 -0.08
C ASN A 32 2.45 0.57 -1.15
N TRP A 33 1.78 1.72 -1.14
CA TRP A 33 0.81 2.08 -2.18
C TRP A 33 1.43 2.15 -3.58
N ALA A 34 2.66 2.66 -3.72
CA ALA A 34 3.37 2.69 -5.01
C ALA A 34 3.64 1.26 -5.53
N VAL A 35 4.12 0.36 -4.65
CA VAL A 35 4.40 -1.04 -5.02
C VAL A 35 3.13 -1.80 -5.37
N MET A 36 2.05 -1.61 -4.60
CA MET A 36 0.75 -2.20 -4.89
C MET A 36 0.20 -1.72 -6.23
N ALA A 37 0.25 -0.42 -6.51
CA ALA A 37 -0.18 0.15 -7.79
C ALA A 37 0.63 -0.40 -8.98
N PHE A 38 1.95 -0.50 -8.84
CA PHE A 38 2.82 -1.07 -9.87
C PHE A 38 2.51 -2.55 -10.14
N THR A 39 2.38 -3.35 -9.08
CA THR A 39 2.04 -4.77 -9.18
C THR A 39 0.67 -4.97 -9.83
N TYR A 40 -0.30 -4.13 -9.46
CA TYR A 40 -1.64 -4.15 -10.01
C TYR A 40 -1.67 -3.81 -11.52
N ILE A 41 -0.92 -2.80 -11.97
CA ILE A 41 -0.81 -2.47 -13.40
C ILE A 41 -0.26 -3.66 -14.18
N ARG A 42 0.78 -4.31 -13.66
CA ARG A 42 1.35 -5.51 -14.29
C ARG A 42 0.37 -6.67 -14.36
N PHE A 43 -0.39 -6.90 -13.29
CA PHE A 43 -1.45 -7.90 -13.23
C PHE A 43 -2.53 -7.63 -14.29
N TYR A 44 -2.97 -6.37 -14.42
CA TYR A 44 -3.94 -5.95 -15.42
C TYR A 44 -3.48 -6.27 -16.86
N TYR A 45 -2.24 -5.93 -17.21
CA TYR A 45 -1.72 -6.21 -18.55
C TYR A 45 -1.48 -7.70 -18.79
N ALA A 46 -1.16 -8.47 -17.76
CA ALA A 46 -1.01 -9.92 -17.88
C ALA A 46 -2.36 -10.62 -18.16
N LEU A 47 -3.44 -10.19 -17.49
CA LEU A 47 -4.80 -10.66 -17.82
C LEU A 47 -5.20 -10.34 -19.27
N LYS A 48 -4.86 -9.12 -19.72
CA LYS A 48 -5.14 -8.70 -21.10
C LYS A 48 -4.35 -9.51 -22.14
N ALA A 49 -3.09 -9.85 -21.85
CA ALA A 49 -2.25 -10.66 -22.72
C ALA A 49 -2.78 -12.10 -22.87
N GLN A 50 -3.44 -12.63 -21.84
CA GLN A 50 -4.01 -13.99 -21.84
C GLN A 50 -5.45 -14.07 -22.33
N GLY A 51 -6.05 -12.94 -22.71
CA GLY A 51 -7.44 -12.89 -23.19
C GLY A 51 -8.49 -13.21 -22.11
N ILE A 52 -8.12 -13.23 -20.83
CA ILE A 52 -9.06 -13.46 -19.73
C ILE A 52 -9.88 -12.19 -19.51
N SER A 53 -11.19 -12.29 -19.69
CA SER A 53 -12.10 -11.15 -19.43
C SER A 53 -12.05 -10.76 -17.96
N ARG A 54 -12.00 -9.45 -17.69
CA ARG A 54 -12.03 -8.88 -16.33
C ARG A 54 -13.33 -9.18 -15.58
N ASP A 55 -14.38 -9.54 -16.30
CA ASP A 55 -15.67 -9.91 -15.71
C ASP A 55 -15.64 -11.33 -15.11
N THR A 56 -14.57 -12.09 -15.35
CA THR A 56 -14.32 -13.38 -14.68
C THR A 56 -13.71 -13.23 -13.29
N LEU A 57 -13.34 -12.00 -12.88
CA LEU A 57 -12.85 -11.73 -11.53
C LEU A 57 -14.01 -11.24 -10.65
N PRO A 58 -14.14 -11.77 -9.41
CA PRO A 58 -15.21 -11.38 -8.50
C PRO A 58 -15.13 -9.90 -8.10
N TYR A 59 -13.93 -9.30 -8.13
CA TYR A 59 -13.70 -7.90 -7.77
C TYR A 59 -13.07 -7.10 -8.91
N LYS A 60 -13.83 -6.12 -9.44
CA LYS A 60 -13.42 -5.26 -10.56
C LYS A 60 -13.51 -3.79 -10.19
N GLY A 61 -12.41 -3.06 -10.37
CA GLY A 61 -12.42 -1.60 -10.28
C GLY A 61 -13.01 -0.98 -11.54
N PHE A 62 -13.98 -0.09 -11.38
CA PHE A 62 -14.71 0.57 -12.47
C PHE A 62 -13.79 1.33 -13.45
N TRP A 63 -12.65 1.86 -12.98
CA TRP A 63 -11.75 2.75 -13.74
C TRP A 63 -10.31 2.21 -13.94
N GLN A 64 -10.09 0.91 -13.76
CA GLN A 64 -8.77 0.33 -14.07
C GLN A 64 -8.55 0.31 -15.60
N PRO A 65 -7.35 0.65 -16.11
CA PRO A 65 -6.09 0.81 -15.39
C PRO A 65 -5.75 2.24 -14.94
N PHE A 66 -6.57 3.24 -15.26
CA PHE A 66 -6.30 4.65 -14.95
C PHE A 66 -6.11 4.91 -13.46
N CYS A 67 -6.90 4.27 -12.60
CA CYS A 67 -6.72 4.34 -11.14
C CYS A 67 -5.33 3.84 -10.69
N GLY A 68 -4.78 2.81 -11.36
CA GLY A 68 -3.46 2.28 -11.05
C GLY A 68 -2.36 3.28 -11.39
N TYR A 69 -2.45 3.93 -12.56
CA TYR A 69 -1.51 4.99 -12.94
C TYR A 69 -1.60 6.20 -12.00
N TYR A 70 -2.81 6.63 -11.65
CA TYR A 70 -3.02 7.73 -10.71
C TYR A 70 -2.44 7.43 -9.32
N ALA A 71 -2.64 6.22 -8.79
CA ALA A 71 -2.07 5.80 -7.51
C ALA A 71 -0.53 5.76 -7.56
N LEU A 72 0.03 5.29 -8.68
CA LEU A 72 1.49 5.25 -8.88
C LEU A 72 2.09 6.66 -8.99
N THR A 73 1.50 7.54 -9.81
CA THR A 73 1.98 8.92 -9.95
C THR A 73 1.75 9.74 -8.69
N GLY A 74 0.60 9.56 -8.03
CA GLY A 74 0.24 10.26 -6.80
C GLY A 74 1.17 9.89 -5.65
N SER A 75 1.47 8.60 -5.47
CA SER A 75 2.46 8.16 -4.46
C SER A 75 3.86 8.68 -4.77
N LEU A 76 4.30 8.67 -6.04
CA LEU A 76 5.58 9.26 -6.45
C LEU A 76 5.65 10.76 -6.11
N ILE A 77 4.60 11.52 -6.41
CA ILE A 77 4.53 12.96 -6.14
C ILE A 77 4.54 13.23 -4.64
N VAL A 78 3.76 12.48 -3.84
CA VAL A 78 3.74 12.62 -2.37
C VAL A 78 5.11 12.33 -1.77
N VAL A 79 5.85 11.36 -2.31
CA VAL A 79 7.21 11.05 -1.87
C VAL A 79 8.18 12.18 -2.23
N LEU A 80 8.09 12.71 -3.46
CA LEU A 80 8.94 13.83 -3.90
C LEU A 80 8.69 15.10 -3.09
N ILE A 81 7.42 15.40 -2.82
CA ILE A 81 7.03 16.54 -1.99
C ILE A 81 7.42 16.26 -0.54
N GLY A 82 7.25 15.05 0.00
CA GLY A 82 7.56 14.75 1.41
C GLY A 82 9.00 15.03 1.84
N GLY A 83 9.96 14.99 0.91
CA GLY A 83 11.39 15.29 1.16
C GLY A 83 11.77 16.78 1.06
N TYR A 84 10.87 17.65 0.58
CA TYR A 84 11.19 19.05 0.27
C TYR A 84 11.64 19.88 1.48
N THR A 85 11.22 19.48 2.69
CA THR A 85 11.49 20.23 3.92
C THR A 85 12.97 20.26 4.30
N VAL A 86 13.78 19.37 3.71
CA VAL A 86 15.23 19.36 3.87
C VAL A 86 15.92 20.45 3.04
N PHE A 87 15.28 20.88 1.95
CA PHE A 87 15.82 21.91 1.06
C PHE A 87 15.44 23.35 1.47
N LEU A 88 14.76 23.53 2.60
CA LEU A 88 14.46 24.86 3.14
C LEU A 88 15.72 25.47 3.80
N ASP A 89 16.02 26.72 3.42
CA ASP A 89 17.16 27.47 3.94
C ASP A 89 17.13 27.55 5.47
N GLY A 90 18.23 27.15 6.12
CA GLY A 90 18.41 27.16 7.58
C GLY A 90 18.27 25.80 8.28
N ASN A 91 17.89 24.73 7.57
CA ASN A 91 17.69 23.39 8.15
C ASN A 91 18.57 22.30 7.51
N TRP A 92 19.71 22.70 6.92
CA TRP A 92 20.66 21.83 6.21
C TRP A 92 21.43 20.94 7.19
N ASP A 93 20.80 19.84 7.57
CA ASP A 93 21.38 18.81 8.42
C ASP A 93 21.58 17.53 7.61
N VAL A 94 22.84 17.19 7.34
CA VAL A 94 23.25 16.03 6.54
C VAL A 94 22.59 14.72 6.99
N PRO A 95 22.43 14.43 8.30
CA PRO A 95 21.68 13.28 8.80
C PRO A 95 20.21 13.30 8.39
N ASN A 96 19.51 14.44 8.49
CA ASN A 96 18.10 14.53 8.09
C ASN A 96 17.92 14.42 6.58
N PHE A 97 18.88 14.92 5.80
CA PHE A 97 18.91 14.72 4.35
C PHE A 97 19.08 13.26 3.97
N LEU A 98 20.10 12.60 4.53
CA LEU A 98 20.28 11.18 4.32
C LEU A 98 19.06 10.40 4.81
N PHE A 99 18.50 10.66 5.98
CA PHE A 99 17.37 9.88 6.49
C PHE A 99 16.10 10.02 5.62
N SER A 100 15.75 11.25 5.22
CA SER A 100 14.57 11.51 4.39
C SER A 100 14.74 10.99 2.95
N TYR A 101 15.90 11.15 2.33
CA TYR A 101 16.12 10.70 0.94
C TYR A 101 16.58 9.25 0.82
N THR A 102 17.23 8.69 1.84
CA THR A 102 17.60 7.26 1.87
C THR A 102 16.36 6.39 1.90
N MET A 103 15.29 6.74 2.64
CA MET A 103 14.03 6.00 2.60
C MET A 103 13.40 5.99 1.19
N VAL A 104 13.51 7.11 0.47
CA VAL A 104 13.00 7.22 -0.91
C VAL A 104 13.84 6.42 -1.90
N GLY A 105 15.17 6.42 -1.75
CA GLY A 105 16.10 5.66 -2.60
C GLY A 105 16.20 4.18 -2.27
N VAL A 106 16.02 3.79 -1.01
CA VAL A 106 16.07 2.40 -0.53
C VAL A 106 14.95 1.59 -1.15
N VAL A 107 13.77 2.14 -1.44
CA VAL A 107 12.70 1.35 -2.05
C VAL A 107 12.97 0.89 -3.48
N PRO A 108 13.35 1.76 -4.44
CA PRO A 108 13.78 1.30 -5.75
C PRO A 108 15.07 0.48 -5.66
N ALA A 109 15.99 0.80 -4.76
CA ALA A 109 17.22 0.00 -4.56
C ALA A 109 16.94 -1.38 -3.97
N LEU A 110 15.95 -1.53 -3.09
CA LEU A 110 15.50 -2.80 -2.52
C LEU A 110 14.66 -3.57 -3.53
N PHE A 111 13.84 -2.89 -4.34
CA PHE A 111 13.09 -3.52 -5.42
C PHE A 111 14.04 -4.06 -6.50
N VAL A 112 15.00 -3.25 -6.94
CA VAL A 112 16.06 -3.67 -7.87
C VAL A 112 16.98 -4.69 -7.21
N GLY A 113 17.35 -4.49 -5.95
CA GLY A 113 18.21 -5.38 -5.17
C GLY A 113 17.58 -6.75 -4.97
N TRP A 114 16.31 -6.82 -4.59
CA TRP A 114 15.53 -8.07 -4.51
C TRP A 114 15.45 -8.75 -5.86
N LYS A 115 15.22 -7.98 -6.93
CA LYS A 115 15.16 -8.49 -8.29
C LYS A 115 16.49 -9.06 -8.78
N VAL A 116 17.60 -8.40 -8.43
CA VAL A 116 18.97 -8.83 -8.75
C VAL A 116 19.36 -10.04 -7.90
N TYR A 117 19.00 -10.06 -6.61
CA TYR A 117 19.28 -11.14 -5.68
C TYR A 117 18.50 -12.43 -6.01
N HIS A 118 17.18 -12.33 -6.18
CA HIS A 118 16.33 -13.46 -6.57
C HIS A 118 16.37 -13.78 -8.06
N ARG A 119 17.12 -13.00 -8.86
CA ARG A 119 17.18 -13.09 -10.33
C ARG A 119 15.83 -13.39 -10.96
N THR A 120 14.79 -12.69 -10.51
CA THR A 120 13.45 -12.88 -11.04
C THR A 120 13.44 -12.37 -12.48
N GLN A 121 13.42 -13.32 -13.42
CA GLN A 121 13.28 -13.07 -14.84
C GLN A 121 12.08 -12.12 -15.02
N TRP A 122 12.24 -11.09 -15.85
CA TRP A 122 11.10 -10.31 -16.33
C TRP A 122 10.25 -11.25 -17.18
N ARG A 123 9.39 -12.05 -16.54
CA ARG A 123 8.47 -12.93 -17.27
C ARG A 123 7.64 -12.04 -18.18
N LYS A 124 7.64 -12.40 -19.46
CA LYS A 124 6.75 -11.79 -20.44
C LYS A 124 5.34 -11.95 -19.90
N LEU A 125 4.53 -10.90 -20.06
CA LEU A 125 3.17 -10.89 -19.53
C LEU A 125 2.32 -12.04 -20.09
N GLU A 126 2.72 -12.59 -21.24
CA GLU A 126 2.15 -13.76 -21.92
C GLU A 126 2.53 -15.11 -21.28
N GLU A 127 3.63 -15.21 -20.54
CA GLU A 127 4.10 -16.45 -19.89
C GLU A 127 3.79 -16.50 -18.38
N ILE A 128 3.07 -15.51 -17.86
CA ILE A 128 2.63 -15.50 -16.47
C ILE A 128 1.44 -16.44 -16.35
N ASP A 129 1.69 -17.72 -16.06
CA ASP A 129 0.61 -18.66 -15.76
C ASP A 129 -0.18 -18.15 -14.53
N PHE A 130 -1.40 -17.65 -14.74
CA PHE A 130 -2.33 -17.38 -13.63
C PHE A 130 -2.83 -18.73 -13.15
N PHE A 131 -2.01 -19.36 -12.33
CA PHE A 131 -2.21 -20.66 -11.71
C PHE A 131 -3.70 -21.04 -11.65
N GLU A 132 -4.12 -21.87 -12.59
CA GLU A 132 -5.44 -22.50 -12.58
C GLU A 132 -5.68 -23.20 -11.22
N ARG A 133 -4.59 -23.68 -10.61
CA ARG A 133 -4.53 -24.20 -9.24
C ARG A 133 -4.78 -23.16 -8.16
N GLU A 134 -4.26 -21.94 -8.25
CA GLU A 134 -4.50 -20.90 -7.22
C GLU A 134 -5.90 -20.31 -7.37
N ARG A 135 -6.38 -20.13 -8.61
CA ARG A 135 -7.76 -19.74 -8.88
C ARG A 135 -8.74 -20.79 -8.34
N ALA A 136 -8.50 -22.08 -8.60
CA ALA A 136 -9.28 -23.18 -8.03
C ALA A 136 -9.15 -23.34 -6.49
N ILE A 137 -8.14 -22.73 -5.86
CA ILE A 137 -8.03 -22.67 -4.40
C ILE A 137 -8.90 -21.51 -3.89
N VAL A 138 -8.79 -20.32 -4.50
CA VAL A 138 -9.59 -19.14 -4.14
C VAL A 138 -11.07 -19.39 -4.37
N ASP A 139 -11.45 -19.91 -5.54
CA ASP A 139 -12.84 -20.26 -5.88
C ASP A 139 -13.39 -21.29 -4.89
N ARG A 140 -12.59 -22.30 -4.47
CA ARG A 140 -13.00 -23.25 -3.42
C ARG A 140 -13.14 -22.63 -2.03
N TYR A 141 -12.29 -21.68 -1.68
CA TYR A 141 -12.41 -20.94 -0.42
C TYR A 141 -13.63 -20.01 -0.44
N GLU A 142 -13.94 -19.39 -1.57
CA GLU A 142 -15.12 -18.53 -1.76
C GLU A 142 -16.42 -19.36 -1.80
N GLU A 143 -16.43 -20.54 -2.43
CA GLU A 143 -17.54 -21.51 -2.38
C GLU A 143 -17.80 -22.03 -0.96
N GLN A 144 -16.75 -22.15 -0.14
CA GLN A 144 -16.90 -22.47 1.29
C GLN A 144 -17.41 -21.29 2.12
N TYR A 145 -17.27 -20.05 1.63
CA TYR A 145 -17.73 -18.84 2.31
C TYR A 145 -19.20 -18.58 1.98
N VAL A 146 -20.10 -19.27 2.69
CA VAL A 146 -21.53 -18.95 2.67
C VAL A 146 -21.75 -17.66 3.46
N GLU A 147 -22.19 -16.58 2.81
CA GLU A 147 -22.72 -15.41 3.53
C GLU A 147 -23.87 -15.88 4.45
N GLU A 148 -23.72 -15.72 5.76
CA GLU A 148 -24.80 -15.97 6.72
C GLU A 148 -25.88 -14.88 6.57
N VAL A 149 -26.76 -15.01 5.57
CA VAL A 149 -27.96 -14.17 5.51
C VAL A 149 -28.82 -14.45 6.75
N PRO A 150 -29.14 -13.43 7.58
CA PRO A 150 -29.82 -13.64 8.85
C PRO A 150 -31.24 -14.19 8.62
N ARG A 151 -31.46 -15.47 8.94
CA ARG A 151 -32.74 -16.17 8.72
C ARG A 151 -33.86 -15.72 9.68
N THR A 152 -33.54 -15.05 10.78
CA THR A 152 -34.48 -14.65 11.85
C THR A 152 -34.98 -13.21 11.70
N ARG A 153 -36.25 -12.94 12.06
CA ARG A 153 -36.87 -11.59 11.96
C ARG A 153 -36.08 -10.51 12.72
N LEU A 154 -35.43 -10.88 13.83
CA LEU A 154 -34.55 -9.98 14.59
C LEU A 154 -33.24 -9.68 13.86
N GLY A 155 -32.62 -10.65 13.19
CA GLY A 155 -31.39 -10.42 12.42
C GLY A 155 -31.59 -9.48 11.22
N ARG A 156 -32.79 -9.49 10.63
CA ARG A 156 -33.22 -8.53 9.60
C ARG A 156 -33.43 -7.11 10.14
N PHE A 157 -33.80 -6.98 11.41
CA PHE A 157 -33.95 -5.70 12.11
C PHE A 157 -32.60 -5.12 12.54
N TRP A 158 -31.70 -5.95 13.07
CA TRP A 158 -30.33 -5.55 13.43
C TRP A 158 -29.50 -5.15 12.21
N SER A 159 -29.65 -5.82 11.07
CA SER A 159 -29.00 -5.42 9.79
C SER A 159 -29.59 -4.14 9.18
N PHE A 160 -30.84 -3.79 9.51
CA PHE A 160 -31.42 -2.50 9.13
C PHE A 160 -30.88 -1.33 9.96
N ILE A 161 -30.63 -1.55 11.26
CA ILE A 161 -30.07 -0.54 12.17
C ILE A 161 -28.56 -0.35 11.98
N PHE A 162 -27.84 -1.45 11.77
CA PHE A 162 -26.41 -1.43 11.48
C PHE A 162 -26.16 -2.06 10.12
N PRO A 163 -26.33 -1.30 9.03
CA PRO A 163 -25.97 -1.76 7.69
C PRO A 163 -24.43 -1.84 7.62
N SER A 164 -23.89 -3.06 7.69
CA SER A 164 -22.50 -3.37 7.37
C SER A 164 -22.34 -3.56 5.87
#